data_AF-A0A1N6Z6P0-F1
#
_entry.id   AF-A0A1N6Z6P0-F1
#
_cell.length_a   1.000
_cell.length_b   1.000
_cell.length_c   1.000
_cell.angle_alpha   90.00
_cell.angle_beta   90.00
_cell.angle_gamma   90.00
#
_symmetry.space_group_name_H-M   'P 1'
#
loop_
_entity.id
_entity.type
_entity.pdbx_description
1 polymer ?
#
loop_
_entity_poly.entity_id
_entity_poly.type
_entity_poly.pdbx_seq_one_letter_code
_entity_poly.pdbx_strand_id
1 'polypeptide(L)'
;MNDLLTIITNERRSLLRGFLVVFILVLPFTFIPVLFTQRFTAETFSQQLPDKALVAALIAAGIIILLLLNNYEKLLQKKRLYDLPAFSSLHFNGAVEKYNSIVKEISTYLFGKAGNYFFRVNITNPRQHNIQVELSPLIYVGQNQELLDRLMQELKLKENLYLSRVINLPEEELQHSDIIRNELLKLSDELSRLGVTPMAVDGNGQ
;
A
#
# COMPACT_ATOMS: atom_id res chain seq x y z
N MET A 1 8.90 -20.83 8.89
CA MET A 1 7.89 -21.76 8.30
C MET A 1 6.47 -21.38 8.71
N ASN A 2 6.22 -21.03 9.98
CA ASN A 2 4.92 -20.53 10.45
C ASN A 2 4.50 -19.19 9.79
N ASP A 3 5.44 -18.30 9.48
CA ASP A 3 5.11 -17.02 8.81
C ASP A 3 4.61 -17.21 7.38
N LEU A 4 5.24 -18.12 6.61
CA LEU A 4 4.82 -18.46 5.25
C LEU A 4 3.41 -19.08 5.21
N LEU A 5 3.10 -19.99 6.14
CA LEU A 5 1.76 -20.56 6.26
C LEU A 5 0.73 -19.48 6.64
N THR A 6 1.09 -18.58 7.56
CA THR A 6 0.22 -17.47 7.97
C THR A 6 -0.06 -16.53 6.80
N ILE A 7 0.94 -16.19 6.00
CA ILE A 7 0.81 -15.38 4.78
C ILE A 7 -0.13 -16.06 3.78
N ILE A 8 0.09 -17.35 3.48
CA ILE A 8 -0.74 -18.11 2.53
C ILE A 8 -2.20 -18.17 3.00
N THR A 9 -2.44 -18.43 4.30
CA THR A 9 -3.80 -18.49 4.84
C THR A 9 -4.51 -17.13 4.81
N ASN A 10 -3.80 -16.04 5.10
CA ASN A 10 -4.36 -14.69 5.05
C ASN A 10 -4.67 -14.26 3.61
N GLU A 11 -3.78 -14.54 2.66
CA GLU A 11 -4.03 -14.27 1.24
C GLU A 11 -5.22 -15.07 0.71
N ARG A 12 -5.32 -16.36 1.06
CA ARG A 12 -6.50 -17.17 0.70
C ARG A 12 -7.79 -16.58 1.25
N ARG A 13 -7.78 -16.12 2.50
CA ARG A 13 -8.95 -15.50 3.13
C ARG A 13 -9.32 -14.18 2.47
N SER A 14 -8.32 -13.38 2.08
CA SER A 14 -8.49 -12.16 1.30
C SER A 14 -9.13 -12.47 -0.06
N LEU A 15 -8.63 -13.49 -0.78
CA LEU A 15 -9.14 -13.91 -2.11
C LEU A 15 -10.60 -14.33 -2.02
N LEU A 16 -10.94 -15.14 -1.04
CA LEU A 16 -12.31 -15.59 -0.79
C LEU A 16 -13.24 -14.41 -0.47
N ARG A 17 -12.79 -13.46 0.36
CA ARG A 17 -13.58 -12.26 0.66
C ARG A 17 -13.82 -11.41 -0.59
N GLY A 18 -12.76 -11.16 -1.37
CA GLY A 18 -12.85 -10.41 -2.62
C GLY A 18 -13.82 -11.08 -3.59
N PHE A 19 -13.67 -12.40 -3.79
CA PHE A 19 -14.55 -13.19 -4.64
C PHE A 19 -16.01 -13.09 -4.19
N LEU A 20 -16.28 -13.29 -2.89
CA LEU A 20 -17.65 -13.23 -2.35
C LEU A 20 -18.30 -11.85 -2.56
N VAL A 21 -17.54 -10.77 -2.32
CA VAL A 21 -18.05 -9.40 -2.53
C VAL A 21 -18.44 -9.20 -4.00
N VAL A 22 -17.55 -9.54 -4.94
CA VAL A 22 -17.83 -9.39 -6.37
C VAL A 22 -18.97 -10.31 -6.80
N PHE A 23 -18.99 -11.55 -6.33
CA PHE A 23 -20.04 -12.52 -6.62
C PHE A 23 -21.42 -12.01 -6.19
N ILE A 24 -21.55 -11.53 -4.95
CA ILE A 24 -22.82 -10.98 -4.42
C ILE A 24 -23.26 -9.75 -5.21
N LEU A 25 -22.30 -8.92 -5.66
CA LEU A 25 -22.59 -7.74 -6.47
C LEU A 25 -23.06 -8.12 -7.88
N VAL A 26 -22.46 -9.10 -8.53
CA VAL A 26 -22.75 -9.49 -9.92
C VAL A 26 -23.99 -10.37 -10.02
N LEU A 27 -24.22 -11.25 -9.05
CA LEU A 27 -25.31 -12.22 -9.04
C LEU A 27 -26.68 -11.60 -9.40
N PRO A 28 -27.16 -10.50 -8.78
CA PRO A 28 -28.48 -9.93 -9.12
C PRO A 28 -28.58 -9.46 -10.58
N PHE A 29 -27.48 -8.97 -11.18
CA PHE A 29 -27.47 -8.50 -12.56
C PHE A 29 -27.61 -9.63 -13.57
N THR A 30 -27.19 -10.85 -13.22
CA THR A 30 -27.34 -12.03 -14.10
C THR A 30 -28.80 -12.44 -14.32
N PHE A 31 -29.71 -11.98 -13.45
CA PHE A 31 -31.16 -12.22 -13.55
C PHE A 31 -31.90 -11.13 -14.33
N ILE A 32 -31.29 -9.97 -14.61
CA ILE A 32 -31.94 -8.87 -15.33
C ILE A 32 -32.52 -9.29 -16.69
N PRO A 33 -31.80 -10.04 -17.55
CA PRO A 33 -32.35 -10.48 -18.84
C PRO A 33 -33.58 -11.40 -18.69
N VAL A 34 -33.66 -12.15 -17.58
CA VAL A 34 -34.77 -13.06 -17.30
C VAL A 34 -36.02 -12.28 -16.93
N LEU A 35 -35.87 -11.18 -16.18
CA LEU A 35 -36.99 -10.30 -15.79
C LEU A 35 -37.75 -9.73 -16.99
N PHE A 36 -37.08 -9.53 -18.14
CA PHE A 36 -37.68 -8.97 -19.35
C PHE A 36 -38.22 -10.02 -20.33
N THR A 37 -37.81 -11.29 -20.21
CA THR A 37 -38.11 -12.34 -21.20
C THR A 37 -39.12 -13.37 -20.72
N GLN A 38 -39.26 -13.56 -19.40
CA GLN A 38 -40.12 -14.60 -18.83
C GLN A 38 -41.04 -14.02 -17.74
N ARG A 39 -42.26 -14.55 -17.63
CA ARG A 39 -43.15 -14.26 -16.49
C ARG A 39 -42.52 -14.87 -15.25
N PHE A 40 -42.11 -14.03 -14.32
CA PHE A 40 -41.38 -14.43 -13.12
C PHE A 40 -42.27 -15.29 -12.20
N THR A 41 -42.10 -16.61 -12.21
CA THR A 41 -42.68 -17.52 -11.22
C THR A 41 -41.58 -18.06 -10.29
N ALA A 42 -41.93 -18.32 -9.03
CA ALA A 42 -40.96 -18.78 -8.02
C ALA A 42 -40.27 -20.11 -8.40
N GLU A 43 -40.96 -21.00 -9.11
CA GLU A 43 -40.40 -22.25 -9.62
C GLU A 43 -39.29 -22.01 -10.64
N THR A 44 -39.51 -21.08 -11.58
CA THR A 44 -38.54 -20.71 -12.63
C THR A 44 -37.27 -20.09 -12.03
N PHE A 45 -37.41 -19.35 -10.92
CA PHE A 45 -36.27 -18.78 -10.20
C PHE A 45 -35.36 -19.88 -9.61
N SER A 46 -35.94 -20.90 -8.97
CA SER A 46 -35.17 -21.99 -8.36
C SER A 46 -34.40 -22.83 -9.38
N GLN A 47 -34.99 -23.04 -10.57
CA GLN A 47 -34.40 -23.82 -11.65
C GLN A 47 -33.24 -23.09 -12.33
N GLN A 48 -33.29 -21.76 -12.40
CA GLN A 48 -32.25 -20.94 -13.05
C GLN A 48 -31.13 -20.53 -12.11
N LEU A 49 -31.33 -20.64 -10.79
CA LEU A 49 -30.33 -20.25 -9.78
C LEU A 49 -28.94 -20.88 -10.03
N PRO A 50 -28.80 -22.20 -10.34
CA PRO A 50 -27.49 -22.81 -10.57
C PRO A 50 -26.75 -22.19 -11.76
N ASP A 51 -27.42 -21.99 -12.90
CA ASP A 51 -26.81 -21.45 -14.11
C ASP A 51 -26.41 -19.98 -13.93
N LYS A 52 -27.26 -19.19 -13.27
CA LYS A 52 -26.98 -17.78 -12.98
C LYS A 52 -25.87 -17.63 -11.94
N ALA A 53 -25.84 -18.48 -10.93
CA ALA A 53 -24.74 -18.55 -9.98
C ALA A 53 -23.42 -18.94 -10.68
N LEU A 54 -23.43 -19.89 -11.61
CA LEU A 54 -22.24 -20.26 -12.37
C LEU A 54 -21.71 -19.08 -13.21
N VAL A 55 -22.59 -18.37 -13.92
CA VAL A 55 -22.21 -17.17 -14.68
C VAL A 55 -21.64 -16.08 -13.75
N ALA A 56 -22.30 -15.81 -12.62
CA ALA A 56 -21.82 -14.83 -11.64
C ALA A 56 -20.45 -15.24 -11.05
N ALA A 57 -20.24 -16.53 -10.80
CA ALA A 57 -18.96 -17.06 -10.31
C ALA A 57 -17.84 -16.89 -11.34
N LEU A 58 -18.10 -17.15 -12.62
CA LEU A 58 -17.12 -16.93 -13.69
C LEU A 58 -16.75 -15.44 -13.84
N ILE A 59 -17.74 -14.55 -13.81
CA ILE A 59 -17.49 -13.10 -13.86
C ILE A 59 -16.69 -12.66 -12.62
N ALA A 60 -17.07 -13.11 -11.43
CA ALA A 60 -16.36 -12.79 -10.20
C ALA A 60 -14.91 -13.29 -10.21
N ALA A 61 -14.67 -14.51 -10.69
CA ALA A 61 -13.32 -15.04 -10.87
C ALA A 61 -12.52 -14.19 -11.87
N GLY A 62 -13.11 -13.81 -13.01
CA GLY A 62 -12.46 -12.95 -14.01
C GLY A 62 -12.06 -11.59 -13.45
N ILE A 63 -12.95 -10.94 -12.68
CA ILE A 63 -12.66 -9.65 -12.03
C ILE A 63 -11.53 -9.79 -11.00
N ILE A 64 -11.54 -10.86 -10.19
CA ILE A 64 -10.46 -11.10 -9.22
C ILE A 64 -9.12 -11.31 -9.90
N ILE A 65 -9.09 -12.07 -11.01
CA ILE A 65 -7.87 -12.25 -11.81
C ILE A 65 -7.37 -10.89 -12.34
N LEU A 66 -8.26 -10.05 -12.88
CA LEU A 66 -7.90 -8.72 -13.36
C LEU A 66 -7.33 -7.83 -12.24
N LEU A 67 -7.94 -7.85 -11.05
CA LEU A 67 -7.45 -7.11 -9.89
C LEU A 67 -6.06 -7.61 -9.45
N LEU A 68 -5.82 -8.92 -9.47
CA LEU A 68 -4.51 -9.49 -9.17
C LEU A 68 -3.46 -9.06 -10.18
N LEU A 69 -3.77 -9.09 -11.48
CA LEU A 69 -2.86 -8.63 -12.53
C LEU A 69 -2.52 -7.15 -12.38
N ASN A 70 -3.52 -6.30 -12.14
CA ASN A 70 -3.33 -4.87 -11.90
C ASN A 70 -2.49 -4.60 -10.64
N ASN A 71 -2.72 -5.34 -9.55
CA ASN A 71 -1.90 -5.21 -8.34
C ASN A 71 -0.46 -5.67 -8.58
N TYR A 72 -0.25 -6.73 -9.36
CA TYR A 72 1.07 -7.22 -9.74
C TYR A 72 1.84 -6.20 -10.58
N GLU A 73 1.17 -5.59 -11.57
CA GLU A 73 1.76 -4.54 -12.41
C GLU A 73 2.21 -3.33 -11.58
N LYS A 74 1.38 -2.86 -10.65
CA LYS A 74 1.75 -1.77 -9.72
C LYS A 74 2.94 -2.13 -8.84
N LEU A 75 2.99 -3.36 -8.33
CA LEU A 75 4.12 -3.86 -7.55
C LEU A 75 5.40 -3.90 -8.37
N LEU A 76 5.32 -4.35 -9.63
CA LEU A 76 6.45 -4.37 -10.55
C LEU A 76 6.96 -2.96 -10.85
N GLN A 77 6.05 -1.99 -11.04
CA GLN A 77 6.41 -0.59 -11.24
C GLN A 77 7.14 -0.01 -10.02
N LYS A 78 6.62 -0.24 -8.80
CA LYS A 78 7.29 0.20 -7.57
C LYS A 78 8.65 -0.47 -7.38
N LYS A 79 8.74 -1.77 -7.66
CA LYS A 79 10.01 -2.50 -7.61
C LYS A 79 11.05 -1.86 -8.53
N ARG A 80 10.70 -1.59 -9.80
CA ARG A 80 11.59 -0.91 -10.74
C ARG A 80 12.13 0.41 -10.18
N LEU A 81 11.27 1.20 -9.51
CA LEU A 81 11.69 2.46 -8.91
C LEU A 81 12.60 2.25 -7.70
N TYR A 82 12.31 1.28 -6.83
CA TYR A 82 13.18 0.95 -5.70
C TYR A 82 14.55 0.38 -6.14
N ASP A 83 14.63 -0.21 -7.32
CA ASP A 83 15.89 -0.68 -7.91
C ASP A 83 16.77 0.48 -8.43
N LEU A 84 16.25 1.72 -8.49
CA LEU A 84 17.03 2.88 -8.93
C LEU A 84 18.11 3.29 -7.91
N PRO A 85 19.20 3.97 -8.35
CA PRO A 85 20.33 4.34 -7.50
C PRO A 85 19.96 5.12 -6.24
N ALA A 86 19.00 6.05 -6.31
CA ALA A 86 18.58 6.86 -5.18
C ALA A 86 18.00 6.05 -4.00
N PHE A 87 17.48 4.85 -4.26
CA PHE A 87 16.89 3.97 -3.25
C PHE A 87 17.82 2.81 -2.90
N SER A 88 18.39 2.14 -3.92
CA SER A 88 19.27 1.00 -3.72
C SER A 88 20.56 1.35 -2.94
N SER A 89 21.06 2.58 -3.08
CA SER A 89 22.22 3.08 -2.33
C SER A 89 21.97 3.25 -0.82
N LEU A 90 20.70 3.32 -0.39
CA LEU A 90 20.35 3.51 1.02
C LEU A 90 20.64 2.27 1.86
N HIS A 91 20.73 1.09 1.24
CA HIS A 91 20.86 -0.20 1.93
C HIS A 91 19.77 -0.44 2.99
N PHE A 92 18.57 0.09 2.73
CA PHE A 92 17.40 -0.12 3.58
C PHE A 92 16.76 -1.48 3.31
N ASN A 93 16.11 -2.04 4.31
CA ASN A 93 15.38 -3.30 4.20
C ASN A 93 13.99 -3.04 3.60
N GLY A 94 13.59 -3.85 2.62
CA GLY A 94 12.21 -3.83 2.12
C GLY A 94 11.26 -4.44 3.13
N ALA A 95 10.14 -3.77 3.39
CA ALA A 95 9.09 -4.23 4.29
C ALA A 95 7.71 -4.06 3.64
N VAL A 96 6.76 -4.88 4.10
CA VAL A 96 5.38 -4.90 3.61
C VAL A 96 4.45 -4.68 4.79
N GLU A 97 3.65 -3.61 4.75
CA GLU A 97 2.67 -3.34 5.79
C GLU A 97 1.41 -4.21 5.60
N LYS A 98 1.03 -4.93 6.68
CA LYS A 98 -0.21 -5.69 6.91
C LYS A 98 -0.89 -6.35 5.67
N TYR A 99 -0.79 -7.67 5.64
CA TYR A 99 -1.64 -8.59 4.88
C TYR A 99 -3.13 -8.41 5.25
N ASN A 100 -4.00 -8.03 4.29
CA ASN A 100 -5.45 -8.36 4.27
C ASN A 100 -6.29 -7.66 3.18
N SER A 101 -5.72 -7.24 2.05
CA SER A 101 -6.59 -6.66 1.03
C SER A 101 -6.08 -6.92 -0.37
N ILE A 102 -6.76 -7.77 -1.10
CA ILE A 102 -6.70 -7.77 -2.58
C ILE A 102 -7.35 -6.50 -3.14
N VAL A 103 -8.13 -5.81 -2.30
CA VAL A 103 -8.82 -4.56 -2.61
C VAL A 103 -7.97 -3.31 -2.34
N LYS A 104 -6.91 -3.37 -1.52
CA LYS A 104 -5.95 -2.26 -1.34
C LYS A 104 -4.55 -2.72 -1.69
N GLU A 105 -3.82 -1.84 -2.36
CA GLU A 105 -2.45 -2.04 -2.79
C GLU A 105 -1.57 -2.56 -1.65
N ILE A 106 -0.74 -3.58 -1.92
CA ILE A 106 0.28 -4.06 -0.98
C ILE A 106 1.21 -2.89 -0.70
N SER A 107 1.17 -2.32 0.51
CA SER A 107 1.99 -1.18 0.89
C SER A 107 3.42 -1.64 1.16
N THR A 108 4.26 -1.50 0.14
CA THR A 108 5.71 -1.76 0.19
C THR A 108 6.46 -0.49 0.53
N TYR A 109 7.35 -0.54 1.52
CA TYR A 109 8.22 0.56 1.89
C TYR A 109 9.64 0.06 2.17
N LEU A 110 10.61 0.97 2.10
CA LEU A 110 11.97 0.74 2.57
C LEU A 110 12.10 1.24 4.00
N PHE A 111 12.81 0.49 4.82
CA PHE A 111 13.02 0.78 6.23
C PHE A 111 14.51 0.70 6.59
N GLY A 112 15.03 1.75 7.21
CA GLY A 112 16.42 1.75 7.65
C GLY A 112 16.80 3.01 8.39
N LYS A 113 18.07 3.07 8.81
CA LYS A 113 18.61 4.16 9.62
C LYS A 113 19.35 5.17 8.75
N ALA A 114 19.05 6.45 8.94
CA ALA A 114 19.82 7.56 8.39
C ALA A 114 20.07 8.59 9.49
N GLY A 115 21.34 8.99 9.69
CA GLY A 115 21.72 9.83 10.83
C GLY A 115 21.31 9.20 12.17
N ASN A 116 20.55 9.96 12.98
CA ASN A 116 20.13 9.54 14.31
C ASN A 116 18.77 8.83 14.35
N TYR A 117 18.06 8.72 13.22
CA TYR A 117 16.68 8.24 13.18
C TYR A 117 16.50 7.05 12.23
N PHE A 118 15.49 6.24 12.53
CA PHE A 118 14.95 5.29 11.56
C PHE A 118 13.92 5.99 10.68
N PHE A 119 13.87 5.58 9.41
CA PHE A 119 12.95 6.12 8.43
C PHE A 119 12.23 5.00 7.71
N ARG A 120 10.94 5.25 7.45
CA ARG A 120 10.14 4.57 6.46
C ARG A 120 10.10 5.44 5.20
N VAL A 121 10.57 4.89 4.09
CA VAL A 121 10.60 5.54 2.78
C VAL A 121 9.65 4.81 1.86
N ASN A 122 8.62 5.51 1.37
CA ASN A 122 7.56 4.92 0.57
C ASN A 122 7.31 5.70 -0.71
N ILE A 123 7.03 5.01 -1.82
CA ILE A 123 6.59 5.65 -3.06
C ILE A 123 5.06 5.67 -3.07
N THR A 124 4.47 6.85 -2.90
CA THR A 124 3.01 7.04 -2.86
C THR A 124 2.41 7.27 -4.24
N ASN A 125 3.19 7.81 -5.19
CA ASN A 125 2.79 7.99 -6.57
C ASN A 125 3.96 7.61 -7.50
N PRO A 126 3.87 6.52 -8.28
CA PRO A 126 4.95 6.06 -9.16
C PRO A 126 4.93 6.68 -10.57
N ARG A 127 4.18 7.77 -10.79
CA ARG A 127 4.09 8.42 -12.11
C ARG A 127 5.43 9.08 -12.48
N GLN A 128 5.99 8.72 -13.63
CA GLN A 128 7.35 9.07 -14.06
C GLN A 128 7.71 10.56 -13.96
N HIS A 129 6.78 11.45 -14.29
CA HIS A 129 7.02 12.90 -14.31
C HIS A 129 6.85 13.57 -12.93
N ASN A 130 6.34 12.85 -11.93
CA ASN A 130 6.08 13.37 -10.59
C ASN A 130 5.99 12.20 -9.61
N ILE A 131 7.14 11.58 -9.33
CA ILE A 131 7.23 10.48 -8.38
C ILE A 131 7.17 11.09 -6.99
N GLN A 132 6.16 10.69 -6.22
CA GLN A 132 6.01 11.14 -4.84
C GLN A 132 6.67 10.14 -3.91
N VAL A 133 7.69 10.61 -3.20
CA VAL A 133 8.39 9.86 -2.18
C VAL A 133 8.04 10.43 -0.81
N GLU A 134 7.54 9.57 0.05
CA GLU A 134 7.18 9.87 1.43
C GLU A 134 8.32 9.41 2.35
N LEU A 135 8.86 10.34 3.13
CA LEU A 135 9.92 10.13 4.12
C LEU A 135 9.30 10.28 5.52
N SER A 136 9.04 9.17 6.18
CA SER A 136 8.44 9.12 7.51
C SER A 136 9.50 8.80 8.57
N PRO A 137 9.95 9.77 9.38
CA PRO A 137 10.81 9.47 10.52
C PRO A 137 10.04 8.71 11.62
N LEU A 138 10.68 7.73 12.23
CA LEU A 138 10.17 7.05 13.42
C LEU A 138 10.60 7.82 14.66
N ILE A 139 9.67 8.63 15.18
CA ILE A 139 9.90 9.54 16.30
C ILE A 139 8.81 9.38 17.35
N TYR A 140 9.16 9.67 18.59
CA TYR A 140 8.21 9.72 19.68
C TYR A 140 7.78 11.17 19.93
N VAL A 141 6.53 11.49 19.59
CA VAL A 141 5.92 12.81 19.85
C VAL A 141 5.13 12.80 21.17
N GLY A 142 4.67 11.63 21.63
CA GLY A 142 3.88 11.50 22.86
C GLY A 142 2.59 12.33 22.82
N GLN A 143 2.36 13.12 23.87
CA GLN A 143 1.25 14.10 23.96
C GLN A 143 1.73 15.55 23.78
N ASN A 144 2.94 15.76 23.25
CA ASN A 144 3.52 17.09 23.11
C ASN A 144 3.00 17.79 21.84
N GLN A 145 1.83 18.43 21.96
CA GLN A 145 1.16 19.12 20.85
C GLN A 145 2.01 20.27 20.29
N GLU A 146 2.75 20.99 21.14
CA GLU A 146 3.61 22.09 20.70
C GLU A 146 4.73 21.58 19.78
N LEU A 147 5.34 20.45 20.13
CA LEU A 147 6.34 19.81 19.27
C LEU A 147 5.72 19.36 17.94
N LEU A 148 4.52 18.77 17.96
CA LEU A 148 3.81 18.37 16.74
C LEU A 148 3.55 19.57 15.82
N ASP A 149 3.02 20.66 16.36
CA ASP A 149 2.73 21.87 15.60
C ASP A 149 4.00 22.45 14.98
N ARG A 150 5.12 22.47 15.72
CA ARG A 150 6.43 22.89 15.19
C ARG A 150 6.94 21.97 14.08
N LEU A 151 6.79 20.65 14.24
CA LEU A 151 7.16 19.69 13.20
C LEU A 151 6.33 19.88 11.91
N MET A 152 5.04 20.19 12.04
CA MET A 152 4.17 20.44 10.89
C MET A 152 4.46 21.80 10.24
N GLN A 153 4.77 22.84 11.01
CA GLN A 153 4.99 24.19 10.48
C GLN A 153 6.42 24.40 9.98
N GLU A 154 7.43 24.09 10.80
CA GLU A 154 8.84 24.34 10.48
C GLU A 154 9.36 23.32 9.47
N LEU A 155 9.06 22.03 9.68
CA LEU A 155 9.57 20.94 8.84
C LEU A 155 8.60 20.54 7.71
N LYS A 156 7.43 21.19 7.64
CA LYS A 156 6.36 20.91 6.67
C LYS A 156 5.95 19.44 6.65
N LEU A 157 6.03 18.77 7.80
CA LEU A 157 5.56 17.39 7.91
C LEU A 157 4.03 17.37 7.84
N LYS A 158 3.51 16.38 7.13
CA LYS A 158 2.07 16.17 6.99
C LYS A 158 1.67 14.98 7.84
N GLU A 159 0.58 15.13 8.56
CA GLU A 159 -0.05 14.04 9.29
C GLU A 159 -0.98 13.30 8.33
N ASN A 160 -0.58 12.08 7.95
CA ASN A 160 -1.43 11.12 7.25
C ASN A 160 -1.62 9.90 8.16
N LEU A 161 -1.13 8.74 7.71
CA LEU A 161 -0.97 7.56 8.56
C LEU A 161 0.27 7.69 9.47
N TYR A 162 1.28 8.40 8.97
CA TYR A 162 2.53 8.70 9.66
C TYR A 162 2.83 10.19 9.49
N LEU A 163 3.58 10.78 10.43
CA LEU A 163 4.12 12.11 10.25
C LEU A 163 5.26 12.06 9.22
N SER A 164 5.09 12.70 8.07
CA SER A 164 5.99 12.50 6.93
C SER A 164 6.28 13.75 6.13
N ARG A 165 7.45 13.77 5.50
CA ARG A 165 7.79 14.74 4.46
C ARG A 165 7.58 14.10 3.10
N VAL A 166 6.81 14.77 2.23
CA VAL A 166 6.63 14.31 0.85
C VAL A 166 7.52 15.15 -0.05
N ILE A 167 8.36 14.48 -0.83
CA ILE A 167 9.17 15.08 -1.89
C ILE A 167 8.65 14.60 -3.26
N ASN A 168 8.69 15.49 -4.23
CA ASN A 168 8.34 15.21 -5.61
C ASN A 168 9.62 15.18 -6.42
N LEU A 169 9.90 14.05 -7.06
CA LEU A 169 11.10 13.87 -7.88
C LEU A 169 10.69 13.33 -9.25
N PRO A 170 11.28 13.82 -10.34
CA PRO A 170 11.19 13.15 -11.63
C PRO A 170 12.07 11.89 -11.63
N GLU A 171 11.79 10.93 -12.52
CA GLU A 171 12.51 9.65 -12.57
C GLU A 171 14.02 9.83 -12.85
N GLU A 172 14.40 10.85 -13.61
CA GLU A 172 15.80 11.17 -13.93
C GLU A 172 16.60 11.53 -12.67
N GLU A 173 15.99 12.23 -11.72
CA GLU A 173 16.63 12.61 -10.48
C GLU A 173 16.93 11.39 -9.60
N LEU A 174 16.10 10.34 -9.68
CA LEU A 174 16.30 9.07 -8.95
C LEU A 174 17.51 8.26 -9.41
N GLN A 175 18.15 8.67 -10.52
CA GLN A 175 19.44 8.10 -10.96
C GLN A 175 20.62 8.58 -10.10
N HIS A 176 20.44 9.65 -9.32
CA HIS A 176 21.47 10.17 -8.42
C HIS A 176 21.35 9.48 -7.05
N SER A 177 22.39 8.73 -6.67
CA SER A 177 22.42 7.94 -5.42
C SER A 177 22.20 8.75 -4.16
N ASP A 178 22.51 10.04 -4.20
CA ASP A 178 22.61 10.87 -3.01
C ASP A 178 21.32 11.65 -2.72
N ILE A 179 20.38 11.73 -3.67
CA ILE A 179 19.28 12.69 -3.58
C ILE A 179 18.35 12.39 -2.39
N ILE A 180 17.93 11.13 -2.24
CA ILE A 180 17.09 10.72 -1.10
C ILE A 180 17.92 10.67 0.18
N ARG A 181 19.17 10.20 0.10
CA ARG A 181 20.07 10.13 1.25
C ARG A 181 20.29 11.52 1.88
N ASN A 182 20.53 12.53 1.07
CA ASN A 182 20.76 13.91 1.52
C ASN A 182 19.50 14.49 2.16
N GLU A 183 18.32 14.24 1.59
CA GLU A 183 17.05 14.67 2.21
C GLU A 183 16.77 13.95 3.54
N LEU A 184 17.09 12.65 3.66
CA LEU A 184 16.98 11.91 4.91
C LEU A 184 17.94 12.44 5.98
N LEU A 185 19.20 12.72 5.63
CA LEU A 185 20.19 13.28 6.55
C LEU A 185 19.81 14.69 6.99
N LYS A 186 19.37 15.53 6.05
CA LYS A 186 18.86 16.87 6.34
C LYS A 186 17.68 16.83 7.31
N LEU A 187 16.71 15.94 7.07
CA LEU A 187 15.57 15.76 7.96
C LEU A 187 16.01 15.24 9.34
N SER A 188 16.97 14.31 9.41
CA SER A 188 17.56 13.85 10.68
C SER A 188 18.21 14.99 11.47
N ASP A 189 18.95 15.88 10.80
CA ASP A 189 19.59 17.03 11.45
C ASP A 189 18.56 18.03 11.95
N GLU A 190 17.55 18.32 11.15
CA GLU A 190 16.41 19.18 11.50
C GLU A 190 15.66 18.65 12.73
N LEU A 191 15.33 17.35 12.76
CA LEU A 191 14.69 16.69 13.91
C LEU A 191 15.58 16.75 15.17
N SER A 192 16.88 16.51 15.02
CA SER A 192 17.85 16.58 16.14
C SER A 192 17.92 17.99 16.73
N ARG A 193 17.90 19.03 15.88
CA ARG A 193 17.89 20.44 16.33
C ARG A 193 16.62 20.80 17.11
N LEU A 194 15.50 20.16 16.78
CA LEU A 194 14.25 20.32 17.50
C LEU A 194 14.16 19.49 18.79
N GLY A 195 15.20 18.72 19.13
CA GLY A 195 15.24 17.88 20.33
C GLY A 195 14.26 16.70 20.27
N VAL A 196 13.88 16.25 19.07
CA VAL A 196 12.97 15.12 18.89
C VAL A 196 13.66 13.84 19.35
N THR A 197 12.95 13.00 20.10
CA THR A 197 13.49 11.71 20.53
C THR A 197 13.23 10.64 19.47
N PRO A 198 14.25 9.93 18.96
CA PRO A 198 14.04 8.83 18.03
C PRO A 198 13.29 7.68 18.73
N MET A 199 12.40 7.02 18.00
CA MET A 199 11.75 5.81 18.50
C MET A 199 12.76 4.65 18.50
N ALA A 200 12.81 3.88 19.58
CA ALA A 200 13.57 2.64 19.62
C ALA A 200 12.90 1.62 18.70
N VAL A 201 13.68 1.00 17.82
CA VAL A 201 13.20 -0.07 16.94
C VAL A 201 13.95 -1.34 17.31
N ASP A 202 13.21 -2.34 17.77
CA ASP A 202 13.81 -3.64 18.04
C ASP A 202 14.23 -4.29 16.71
N GLY A 203 15.27 -5.12 16.71
CA GLY A 203 15.92 -5.66 15.50
C GLY A 203 15.03 -6.43 14.49
N ASN A 204 13.72 -6.52 14.73
CA ASN A 204 12.70 -7.07 13.86
C ASN A 204 11.90 -5.99 13.07
N GLY A 205 12.23 -4.70 13.20
CA GLY A 205 11.55 -3.63 12.44
C GLY A 205 10.08 -3.43 12.83
N GLN A 206 9.73 -3.74 14.08
CA GLN A 206 8.44 -3.43 14.71
C GLN A 206 8.58 -2.28 15.69
#